data_AF-A0AAE0F594-F1
#
_entry.id   AF-A0AAE0F594-F1
#
_cell.length_a   1.000
_cell.length_b   1.000
_cell.length_c   1.000
_cell.angle_alpha   90.00
_cell.angle_beta   90.00
_cell.angle_gamma   90.00
#
_symmetry.space_group_name_H-M   'P 1'
#
loop_
_entity.id
_entity.type
_entity.pdbx_description
1 polymer ?
#
loop_
_entity_poly.entity_id
_entity_poly.type
_entity_poly.pdbx_seq_one_letter_code
_entity_poly.pdbx_strand_id
1 'polypeptide(L)'
;MPEEPLFLTLSDFLVMVDGTLSTPFLARRPGSTELACASVMRDSRLDDHAESSDTALRLDEVDFRAVVEEEDEENGHGGEEGGGRETIAGGPPGRRGGGKRRRAARAGGATTQRMVDFRAFCEELWPAILRKAPGPGARMYNVAVIYEEITSRIKGSPAAALSTRGHLSLEDYVALGRKQAGNFDAAERAGRHACGTRQDAYRLFELYEAEKQQRGWFDLPDLIHHIWRALDREGWRGAPLEAIFADEVQDMTPLELKLMLRLSNNKNRMFVSGDTCQTIARGVGFRFQDLTTFFYEAEHALQTTGHHRDREELAIAVPRVQQLKINYRTHNGVLCTANAVVELLQHFFPESIDRLAPERGFFQGPVRVVGEEGWGRVRVR
;
A
#
# COMPACT_ATOMS: atom_id res chain seq x y z
N MET A 1 19.08 -22.22 27.49
CA MET A 1 17.68 -22.62 27.26
C MET A 1 17.49 -22.59 25.75
N PRO A 2 16.94 -23.62 25.09
CA PRO A 2 16.57 -23.46 23.69
C PRO A 2 15.50 -22.35 23.64
N GLU A 3 15.79 -21.26 22.94
CA GLU A 3 14.84 -20.18 22.73
C GLU A 3 13.81 -20.67 21.72
N GLU A 4 12.55 -20.78 22.15
CA GLU A 4 11.45 -21.13 21.25
C GLU A 4 11.22 -19.98 20.26
N PRO A 5 10.88 -20.28 18.99
CA PRO A 5 10.58 -19.24 18.01
C PRO A 5 9.34 -18.44 18.43
N LEU A 6 9.42 -17.12 18.30
CA LEU A 6 8.30 -16.20 18.53
C LEU A 6 7.42 -16.13 17.27
N PHE A 7 6.14 -16.43 17.42
CA PHE A 7 5.14 -16.25 16.36
C PHE A 7 4.36 -14.96 16.64
N LEU A 8 4.54 -13.97 15.76
CA LEU A 8 4.00 -12.63 15.93
C LEU A 8 3.26 -12.21 14.67
N THR A 9 2.16 -11.48 14.82
CA THR A 9 1.63 -10.68 13.71
C THR A 9 2.57 -9.51 13.42
N LEU A 10 2.47 -8.89 12.23
CA LEU A 10 3.22 -7.67 11.93
C LEU A 10 2.97 -6.58 12.99
N SER A 11 1.72 -6.46 13.44
CA SER A 11 1.32 -5.52 14.48
C SER A 11 2.04 -5.78 15.80
N ASP A 12 2.06 -7.04 16.27
CA ASP A 12 2.76 -7.42 17.50
C ASP A 12 4.27 -7.20 17.38
N PHE A 13 4.85 -7.52 16.21
CA PHE A 13 6.26 -7.29 15.92
C PHE A 13 6.61 -5.80 16.04
N LEU A 14 5.82 -4.91 15.45
CA LEU A 14 6.06 -3.47 15.51
C LEU A 14 5.87 -2.91 16.92
N VAL A 15 4.88 -3.39 17.68
CA VAL A 15 4.69 -3.03 19.09
C VAL A 15 5.87 -3.49 19.95
N MET A 16 6.40 -4.69 19.69
CA MET A 16 7.59 -5.22 20.35
C MET A 16 8.80 -4.32 20.07
N VAL A 17 9.05 -4.00 18.80
CA VAL A 17 10.17 -3.16 18.38
C VAL A 17 10.07 -1.76 18.99
N ASP A 18 8.92 -1.11 18.89
CA ASP A 18 8.67 0.22 19.48
C ASP A 18 8.90 0.24 21.00
N GLY A 19 8.57 -0.85 21.68
CA GLY A 19 8.81 -1.02 23.12
C GLY A 19 10.28 -1.05 23.55
N THR A 20 11.21 -1.29 22.61
CA THR A 20 12.65 -1.30 22.91
C THR A 20 13.28 0.10 22.86
N LEU A 21 12.55 1.09 22.33
CA LEU A 21 13.05 2.44 22.13
C LEU A 21 13.09 3.23 23.44
N SER A 22 14.01 4.19 23.55
CA SER A 22 14.04 5.12 24.71
C SER A 22 12.79 5.99 24.78
N THR A 23 12.24 6.35 23.62
CA THR A 23 10.99 7.09 23.47
C THR A 23 10.07 6.34 22.52
N PRO A 24 9.29 5.37 23.03
CA PRO A 24 8.29 4.66 22.23
C PRO A 24 7.29 5.62 21.61
N PHE A 25 6.87 5.35 20.38
CA PHE A 25 5.83 6.07 19.68
C PHE A 25 4.46 5.80 20.31
N LEU A 26 4.21 4.54 20.65
CA LEU A 26 2.93 4.09 21.17
C LEU A 26 2.85 4.31 22.68
N ALA A 27 1.87 5.10 23.10
CA ALA A 27 1.67 5.42 24.50
C ALA A 27 1.33 4.16 25.31
N ARG A 28 1.99 3.98 26.46
CA ARG A 28 1.71 2.93 27.45
C ARG A 28 0.96 3.48 28.64
N ARG A 29 0.14 2.65 29.28
CA ARG A 29 -0.54 3.04 30.52
C ARG A 29 0.49 3.32 31.61
N PRO A 30 0.33 4.38 32.43
CA PRO A 30 1.26 4.66 33.52
C PRO A 30 1.41 3.45 34.44
N GLY A 31 2.65 2.97 34.63
CA GLY A 31 2.95 1.82 35.50
C GLY A 31 2.58 0.45 34.93
N SER A 32 2.26 0.34 33.64
CA SER A 32 1.94 -0.94 32.97
C SER A 32 2.70 -1.06 31.64
N THR A 33 2.95 -2.31 31.23
CA THR A 33 3.45 -2.63 29.88
C THR A 33 2.35 -2.56 28.82
N GLU A 34 1.08 -2.48 29.23
CA GLU A 34 -0.08 -2.36 28.35
C GLU A 34 -0.10 -1.03 27.60
N LEU A 35 -0.51 -1.08 26.34
CA LEU A 35 -0.76 0.09 25.53
C LEU A 35 -1.94 0.89 26.08
N ALA A 36 -1.80 2.22 26.09
CA ALA A 36 -2.83 3.15 26.59
C ALA A 36 -4.06 3.22 25.67
N CYS A 37 -3.95 2.72 24.45
CA CYS A 37 -5.04 2.61 23.50
C CYS A 37 -5.32 1.12 23.21
N ALA A 38 -6.59 0.73 23.28
CA ALA A 38 -7.01 -0.67 23.10
C ALA A 38 -7.17 -1.07 21.62
N SER A 39 -7.10 -0.10 20.68
CA SER A 39 -7.37 -0.33 19.25
C SER A 39 -6.10 -0.33 18.38
N VAL A 40 -4.91 -0.45 18.99
CA VAL A 40 -3.70 0.23 18.49
C VAL A 40 -3.22 -0.24 17.13
N MET A 41 -3.30 -1.53 16.80
CA MET A 41 -2.84 -2.03 15.51
C MET A 41 -3.68 -3.26 15.17
N ARG A 42 -4.95 -3.09 14.79
CA ARG A 42 -5.57 -4.13 13.95
C ARG A 42 -5.07 -3.87 12.56
N ASP A 43 -4.25 -4.77 12.05
CA ASP A 43 -3.95 -4.80 10.63
C ASP A 43 -5.21 -5.27 9.90
N SER A 44 -6.15 -4.34 9.71
CA SER A 44 -7.44 -4.60 9.05
C SER A 44 -7.30 -4.79 7.54
N ARG A 45 -6.06 -4.84 7.00
CA ARG A 45 -5.78 -5.39 5.67
C ARG A 45 -6.42 -6.78 5.49
N LEU A 46 -6.64 -7.52 6.57
CA LEU A 46 -7.24 -8.86 6.59
C LEU A 46 -8.76 -8.89 6.90
N ASP A 47 -9.33 -7.86 7.52
CA ASP A 47 -10.71 -7.87 8.06
C ASP A 47 -11.78 -7.42 7.04
N ASP A 48 -11.40 -6.74 5.95
CA ASP A 48 -12.34 -6.05 5.04
C ASP A 48 -13.09 -6.94 4.03
N HIS A 49 -12.87 -8.27 4.05
CA HIS A 49 -13.50 -9.19 3.09
C HIS A 49 -14.90 -9.68 3.48
N ALA A 50 -15.35 -9.46 4.71
CA ALA A 50 -16.69 -9.88 5.12
C ALA A 50 -17.81 -8.93 4.63
N GLU A 51 -17.53 -7.64 4.38
CA GLU A 51 -18.58 -6.63 4.14
C GLU A 51 -18.54 -5.99 2.73
N SER A 52 -17.47 -6.17 1.93
CA SER A 52 -17.33 -5.47 0.63
C SER A 52 -17.86 -6.23 -0.60
N SER A 53 -18.50 -7.40 -0.45
CA SER A 53 -19.11 -8.11 -1.59
C SER A 53 -20.19 -7.29 -2.31
N ASP A 54 -20.72 -6.23 -1.69
CA ASP A 54 -21.83 -5.43 -2.25
C ASP A 54 -21.39 -4.18 -3.03
N THR A 55 -20.10 -3.86 -3.07
CA THR A 55 -19.59 -2.70 -3.84
C THR A 55 -18.52 -3.05 -4.87
N ALA A 56 -18.20 -4.34 -5.04
CA ALA A 56 -17.42 -4.81 -6.16
C ALA A 56 -18.29 -4.75 -7.44
N LEU A 57 -18.06 -3.71 -8.25
CA LEU A 57 -18.43 -3.62 -9.66
C LEU A 57 -19.85 -4.11 -9.98
N ARG A 58 -20.84 -3.21 -9.87
CA ARG A 58 -21.92 -3.23 -10.87
C ARG A 58 -21.26 -2.97 -12.23
N LEU A 59 -20.82 -4.04 -12.87
CA LEU A 59 -20.71 -4.12 -14.31
C LEU A 59 -22.15 -4.09 -14.84
N ASP A 60 -22.75 -2.91 -14.82
CA ASP A 60 -23.94 -2.67 -15.62
C ASP A 60 -23.47 -2.79 -17.08
N GLU A 61 -23.87 -3.91 -17.70
CA GLU A 61 -23.86 -4.24 -19.12
C GLU A 61 -23.00 -3.33 -20.01
N VAL A 62 -21.69 -3.63 -20.09
CA VAL A 62 -20.87 -3.13 -21.19
C VAL A 62 -21.25 -3.92 -22.44
N ASP A 63 -22.17 -3.37 -23.24
CA ASP A 63 -22.51 -3.91 -24.55
C ASP A 63 -21.29 -3.76 -25.49
N PHE A 64 -20.57 -4.87 -25.67
CA PHE A 64 -19.36 -4.95 -26.51
C PHE A 64 -19.65 -4.88 -28.03
N ARG A 65 -20.88 -4.54 -28.45
CA ARG A 65 -21.26 -4.47 -29.87
C ARG A 65 -21.17 -3.10 -30.54
N ALA A 66 -20.93 -2.01 -29.82
CA ALA A 66 -20.97 -0.66 -30.40
C ALA A 66 -19.60 -0.10 -30.84
N VAL A 67 -18.66 -0.95 -31.27
CA VAL A 67 -17.34 -0.51 -31.79
C VAL A 67 -17.09 -1.05 -33.19
N VAL A 68 -18.07 -0.92 -34.08
CA VAL A 68 -17.90 -0.92 -35.54
C VAL A 68 -19.04 -0.07 -36.12
N GLU A 69 -18.75 0.75 -37.14
CA GLU A 69 -19.67 1.65 -37.88
C GLU A 69 -19.85 3.03 -37.20
N GLU A 70 -19.53 4.20 -37.79
CA GLU A 70 -19.47 4.63 -39.19
C GLU A 70 -18.57 5.87 -39.34
N GLU A 71 -17.95 5.99 -40.52
CA GLU A 71 -17.32 7.19 -41.08
C GLU A 71 -18.37 8.15 -41.65
N ASP A 72 -17.99 9.43 -41.73
CA ASP A 72 -18.47 10.52 -42.60
C ASP A 72 -19.94 10.98 -42.54
N GLU A 73 -20.14 12.26 -42.17
CA GLU A 73 -20.62 13.27 -43.12
C GLU A 73 -20.56 14.71 -42.56
N GLU A 74 -20.29 15.61 -43.50
CA GLU A 74 -20.02 17.04 -43.37
C GLU A 74 -21.28 17.93 -43.21
N ASN A 75 -20.99 19.19 -42.81
CA ASN A 75 -21.67 20.46 -43.12
C ASN A 75 -22.80 21.01 -42.23
N GLY A 76 -22.60 22.28 -41.83
CA GLY A 76 -23.66 23.29 -42.00
C GLY A 76 -23.91 24.28 -40.85
N HIS A 77 -23.12 25.36 -40.82
CA HIS A 77 -23.43 26.76 -40.46
C HIS A 77 -24.58 27.16 -39.48
N GLY A 78 -24.25 28.16 -38.63
CA GLY A 78 -25.04 29.41 -38.58
C GLY A 78 -25.12 30.18 -37.25
N GLY A 79 -24.59 31.40 -37.23
CA GLY A 79 -25.03 32.59 -36.44
C GLY A 79 -24.54 32.68 -34.98
N GLU A 80 -23.69 33.65 -34.58
CA GLU A 80 -23.99 35.09 -34.32
C GLU A 80 -25.17 35.28 -33.35
N GLU A 81 -25.18 36.12 -32.31
CA GLU A 81 -24.35 37.25 -31.90
C GLU A 81 -24.83 37.66 -30.48
N GLY A 82 -24.02 38.46 -29.77
CA GLY A 82 -24.56 39.61 -29.04
C GLY A 82 -24.63 39.58 -27.52
N GLY A 83 -23.80 40.43 -26.89
CA GLY A 83 -24.38 41.53 -26.09
C GLY A 83 -23.97 41.67 -24.61
N GLY A 84 -23.07 42.64 -24.35
CA GLY A 84 -23.16 43.65 -23.26
C GLY A 84 -22.90 43.21 -21.81
N ARG A 85 -21.83 43.69 -21.14
CA ARG A 85 -21.74 44.94 -20.32
C ARG A 85 -22.75 44.97 -19.15
N GLU A 86 -22.46 45.40 -17.93
CA GLU A 86 -21.38 46.16 -17.29
C GLU A 86 -21.63 46.12 -15.76
N THR A 87 -20.55 46.15 -14.96
CA THR A 87 -20.28 46.84 -13.66
C THR A 87 -21.42 47.12 -12.64
N ILE A 88 -21.18 47.08 -11.32
CA ILE A 88 -20.66 48.21 -10.51
C ILE A 88 -20.25 47.76 -9.09
N ALA A 89 -19.27 48.49 -8.56
CA ALA A 89 -18.53 48.39 -7.31
C ALA A 89 -19.30 48.65 -6.00
N GLY A 90 -18.65 48.32 -4.87
CA GLY A 90 -19.04 48.81 -3.53
C GLY A 90 -18.13 48.30 -2.40
N GLY A 91 -17.07 49.06 -2.10
CA GLY A 91 -16.19 48.88 -0.93
C GLY A 91 -16.72 49.50 0.38
N PRO A 92 -15.92 49.48 1.48
CA PRO A 92 -16.28 49.19 2.89
C PRO A 92 -16.55 50.51 3.72
N PRO A 93 -16.61 50.63 5.08
CA PRO A 93 -15.94 49.86 6.17
C PRO A 93 -16.67 49.73 7.55
N GLY A 94 -16.01 49.10 8.54
CA GLY A 94 -16.44 49.21 9.95
C GLY A 94 -15.68 48.35 10.97
N ARG A 95 -14.70 48.95 11.68
CA ARG A 95 -13.97 48.40 12.83
C ARG A 95 -14.80 48.47 14.14
N ARG A 96 -14.61 47.48 15.03
CA ARG A 96 -14.62 47.49 16.53
C ARG A 96 -14.47 46.01 16.96
N GLY A 97 -13.67 45.54 17.89
CA GLY A 97 -12.92 46.11 19.00
C GLY A 97 -13.20 45.29 20.28
N GLY A 98 -12.24 44.49 20.76
CA GLY A 98 -12.15 44.05 22.16
C GLY A 98 -12.45 42.59 22.51
N GLY A 99 -11.51 41.92 23.22
CA GLY A 99 -11.81 40.71 24.00
C GLY A 99 -10.74 39.61 24.03
N LYS A 100 -9.58 39.86 24.64
CA LYS A 100 -8.60 38.80 24.99
C LYS A 100 -9.23 37.81 25.99
N ARG A 101 -9.62 36.62 25.53
CA ARG A 101 -9.85 35.46 26.40
C ARG A 101 -8.64 34.53 26.33
N ARG A 102 -7.81 34.60 27.39
CA ARG A 102 -6.80 33.58 27.70
C ARG A 102 -7.52 32.24 27.86
N ARG A 103 -7.37 31.33 26.90
CA ARG A 103 -7.77 29.94 27.08
C ARG A 103 -6.77 29.29 28.02
N ALA A 104 -7.24 28.98 29.22
CA ALA A 104 -6.52 28.13 30.17
C ALA A 104 -6.20 26.79 29.50
N ALA A 105 -4.95 26.36 29.62
CA ALA A 105 -4.50 25.03 29.23
C ALA A 105 -5.32 24.01 30.03
N ARG A 106 -6.11 23.18 29.33
CA ARG A 106 -6.68 21.97 29.93
C ARG A 106 -5.54 20.98 30.11
N ALA A 107 -5.38 20.52 31.36
CA ALA A 107 -4.56 19.38 31.72
C ALA A 107 -4.94 18.16 30.87
N GLY A 108 -3.91 17.42 30.43
CA GLY A 108 -4.01 16.34 29.46
C GLY A 108 -4.93 15.21 29.90
N GLY A 109 -6.05 15.06 29.19
CA GLY A 109 -6.64 13.75 29.01
C GLY A 109 -5.74 12.98 28.05
N ALA A 110 -5.41 11.73 28.40
CA ALA A 110 -4.65 10.83 27.53
C ALA A 110 -5.28 10.84 26.13
N THR A 111 -4.60 11.46 25.17
CA THR A 111 -4.98 11.42 23.76
C THR A 111 -4.87 9.97 23.34
N THR A 112 -6.01 9.31 23.15
CA THR A 112 -6.07 7.97 22.56
C THR A 112 -5.52 8.07 21.15
N GLN A 113 -4.26 7.68 20.95
CA GLN A 113 -3.65 7.60 19.63
C GLN A 113 -4.47 6.61 18.79
N ARG A 114 -4.99 7.06 17.64
CA ARG A 114 -5.80 6.24 16.73
C ARG A 114 -5.00 6.00 15.45
N MET A 115 -4.88 4.73 15.07
CA MET A 115 -4.30 4.34 13.78
C MET A 115 -5.33 4.51 12.66
N VAL A 116 -4.87 4.98 11.50
CA VAL A 116 -5.65 5.05 10.27
C VAL A 116 -5.48 3.76 9.49
N ASP A 117 -6.53 2.97 9.45
CA ASP A 117 -6.69 1.88 8.49
C ASP A 117 -7.48 2.31 7.25
N PHE A 118 -7.66 1.39 6.31
CA PHE A 118 -8.38 1.66 5.07
C PHE A 118 -9.83 2.10 5.35
N ARG A 119 -10.51 1.45 6.29
CA ARG A 119 -11.86 1.82 6.71
C ARG A 119 -11.93 3.25 7.25
N ALA A 120 -11.10 3.60 8.23
CA ALA A 120 -11.05 4.97 8.78
C ALA A 120 -10.66 6.00 7.71
N PHE A 121 -9.79 5.63 6.77
CA PHE A 121 -9.49 6.46 5.62
C PHE A 121 -10.73 6.72 4.77
N CYS A 122 -11.46 5.68 4.35
CA CYS A 122 -12.65 5.80 3.51
C CYS A 122 -13.82 6.51 4.18
N GLU A 123 -14.13 6.15 5.42
CA GLU A 123 -15.34 6.62 6.11
C GLU A 123 -15.16 8.01 6.74
N GLU A 124 -13.94 8.38 7.16
CA GLU A 124 -13.74 9.56 8.01
C GLU A 124 -12.77 10.61 7.46
N LEU A 125 -11.68 10.20 6.79
CA LEU A 125 -10.70 11.12 6.23
C LEU A 125 -11.06 11.53 4.80
N TRP A 126 -11.46 10.56 3.96
CA TRP A 126 -11.77 10.78 2.56
C TRP A 126 -12.87 11.83 2.34
N PRO A 127 -14.01 11.81 3.07
CA PRO A 127 -15.03 12.86 2.93
C PRO A 127 -14.51 14.25 3.32
N ALA A 128 -13.62 14.32 4.31
CA ALA A 128 -13.00 15.58 4.74
C ALA A 128 -12.01 16.12 3.70
N ILE A 129 -11.21 15.24 3.09
CA ILE A 129 -10.30 15.56 1.97
C ILE A 129 -11.11 16.09 0.78
N LEU A 130 -12.18 15.41 0.38
CA LEU A 130 -13.04 15.82 -0.74
C LEU A 130 -13.69 17.19 -0.51
N ARG A 131 -14.04 17.52 0.74
CA ARG A 131 -14.57 18.85 1.09
C ARG A 131 -13.52 19.95 0.92
N LYS A 132 -12.23 19.65 1.14
CA LYS A 132 -11.10 20.57 0.97
C LYS A 132 -10.56 20.63 -0.46
N ALA A 133 -10.87 19.64 -1.29
CA ALA A 133 -10.56 19.59 -2.72
C ALA A 133 -11.83 19.65 -3.60
N PRO A 134 -12.56 20.79 -3.63
CA PRO A 134 -13.77 20.93 -4.42
C PRO A 134 -13.44 21.06 -5.91
N GLY A 135 -13.27 19.92 -6.58
CA GLY A 135 -13.13 19.83 -8.03
C GLY A 135 -13.65 18.48 -8.52
N PRO A 136 -14.18 18.40 -9.76
CA PRO A 136 -14.74 17.15 -10.29
C PRO A 136 -13.71 16.00 -10.29
N GLY A 137 -12.41 16.32 -10.47
CA GLY A 137 -11.34 15.33 -10.47
C GLY A 137 -11.22 14.52 -9.17
N ALA A 138 -11.33 15.15 -7.99
CA ALA A 138 -11.13 14.46 -6.71
C ALA A 138 -12.14 13.33 -6.46
N ARG A 139 -13.37 13.47 -7.01
CA ARG A 139 -14.45 12.48 -6.89
C ARG A 139 -14.36 11.35 -7.92
N MET A 140 -13.53 11.50 -8.95
CA MET A 140 -13.35 10.49 -10.01
C MET A 140 -12.29 9.46 -9.63
N TYR A 141 -11.42 9.74 -8.64
CA TYR A 141 -10.40 8.79 -8.22
C TYR A 141 -10.98 7.64 -7.42
N ASN A 142 -10.48 6.43 -7.70
CA ASN A 142 -10.69 5.29 -6.85
C ASN A 142 -9.96 5.50 -5.51
N VAL A 143 -10.72 5.51 -4.41
CA VAL A 143 -10.21 5.75 -3.06
C VAL A 143 -9.15 4.72 -2.63
N ALA A 144 -9.28 3.46 -3.06
CA ALA A 144 -8.31 2.40 -2.76
C ALA A 144 -6.99 2.65 -3.47
N VAL A 145 -7.02 3.09 -4.73
CA VAL A 145 -5.82 3.45 -5.49
C VAL A 145 -5.10 4.64 -4.84
N ILE A 146 -5.83 5.66 -4.37
CA ILE A 146 -5.20 6.79 -3.68
C ILE A 146 -4.59 6.36 -2.34
N TYR A 147 -5.30 5.51 -1.58
CA TYR A 147 -4.77 4.96 -0.33
C TYR A 147 -3.50 4.14 -0.56
N GLU A 148 -3.45 3.34 -1.64
CA GLU A 148 -2.28 2.59 -2.08
C GLU A 148 -1.07 3.50 -2.33
N GLU A 149 -1.24 4.54 -3.15
CA GLU A 149 -0.15 5.46 -3.46
C GLU A 149 0.38 6.12 -2.19
N ILE A 150 -0.52 6.52 -1.28
CA ILE A 150 -0.14 7.14 -0.01
C ILE A 150 0.66 6.15 0.85
N THR A 151 0.07 4.99 1.14
CA THR A 151 0.57 4.08 2.17
C THR A 151 1.74 3.23 1.70
N SER A 152 1.78 2.80 0.45
CA SER A 152 2.83 1.92 -0.08
C SER A 152 3.92 2.63 -0.86
N ARG A 153 3.62 3.71 -1.58
CA ARG A 153 4.63 4.40 -2.41
C ARG A 153 5.18 5.66 -1.76
N ILE A 154 4.32 6.61 -1.44
CA ILE A 154 4.72 7.92 -0.91
C ILE A 154 5.34 7.76 0.49
N LYS A 155 4.69 6.98 1.36
CA LYS A 155 5.15 6.76 2.74
C LYS A 155 5.78 5.39 2.97
N GLY A 156 5.28 4.35 2.32
CA GLY A 156 5.72 2.96 2.49
C GLY A 156 6.91 2.54 1.64
N SER A 157 7.62 3.49 1.01
CA SER A 157 8.82 3.18 0.23
C SER A 157 10.09 3.17 1.11
N PRO A 158 11.15 2.45 0.72
CA PRO A 158 12.42 2.47 1.45
C PRO A 158 13.05 3.87 1.50
N ALA A 159 12.88 4.66 0.45
CA ALA A 159 13.38 6.04 0.38
C ALA A 159 12.65 6.97 1.37
N ALA A 160 11.37 6.71 1.67
CA ALA A 160 10.65 7.44 2.71
C ALA A 160 11.24 7.21 4.10
N ALA A 161 11.84 6.05 4.37
CA ALA A 161 12.55 5.77 5.63
C ALA A 161 13.74 6.72 5.85
N LEU A 162 14.44 7.06 4.76
CA LEU A 162 15.64 7.90 4.76
C LEU A 162 15.30 9.40 4.69
N SER A 163 14.08 9.74 4.29
CA SER A 163 13.55 11.11 4.29
C SER A 163 13.46 11.67 5.71
N THR A 164 13.67 12.98 5.85
CA THR A 164 13.48 13.66 7.14
C THR A 164 12.02 13.75 7.56
N ARG A 165 11.08 13.63 6.62
CA ARG A 165 9.63 13.78 6.86
C ARG A 165 8.88 12.45 6.91
N GLY A 166 9.55 11.32 6.65
CA GLY A 166 8.89 10.00 6.59
C GLY A 166 8.02 9.77 5.36
N HIS A 167 8.22 10.56 4.32
CA HIS A 167 7.56 10.43 3.03
C HIS A 167 8.44 11.01 1.92
N LEU A 168 8.17 10.60 0.67
CA LEU A 168 8.82 11.13 -0.52
C LEU A 168 8.44 12.58 -0.78
N SER A 169 9.33 13.33 -1.42
CA SER A 169 8.97 14.61 -2.03
C SER A 169 8.11 14.39 -3.28
N LEU A 170 7.40 15.43 -3.73
CA LEU A 170 6.65 15.38 -5.00
C LEU A 170 7.57 15.01 -6.17
N GLU A 171 8.78 15.58 -6.20
CA GLU A 171 9.76 15.32 -7.25
C GLU A 171 10.19 13.85 -7.26
N ASP A 172 10.57 13.31 -6.11
CA ASP A 172 10.98 11.90 -5.98
C ASP A 172 9.83 10.94 -6.32
N TYR A 173 8.61 11.25 -5.86
CA TYR A 173 7.44 10.44 -6.14
C TYR A 173 7.09 10.41 -7.63
N VAL A 174 7.13 11.55 -8.32
CA VAL A 174 6.91 11.61 -9.78
C VAL A 174 8.06 10.90 -10.53
N ALA A 175 9.29 11.01 -10.04
CA ALA A 175 10.45 10.36 -10.65
C ALA A 175 10.44 8.83 -10.53
N LEU A 176 9.95 8.29 -9.41
CA LEU A 176 9.79 6.83 -9.23
C LEU A 176 8.92 6.22 -10.32
N GLY A 177 7.85 6.92 -10.68
CA GLY A 177 6.93 6.50 -11.70
C GLY A 177 7.50 6.30 -13.09
N ARG A 178 8.51 7.10 -13.45
CA ARG A 178 9.19 6.95 -14.74
C ARG A 178 10.03 5.67 -14.81
N LYS A 179 10.32 5.04 -13.66
CA LYS A 179 11.16 3.83 -13.53
C LYS A 179 10.37 2.58 -13.13
N GLN A 180 9.24 2.75 -12.44
CA GLN A 180 8.31 1.69 -12.05
C GLN A 180 6.94 2.09 -12.60
N ALA A 181 6.45 1.37 -13.61
CA ALA A 181 5.16 1.66 -14.23
C ALA A 181 4.04 1.49 -13.19
N GLY A 182 3.62 2.59 -12.57
CA GLY A 182 2.51 2.58 -11.63
C GLY A 182 1.16 2.55 -12.35
N ASN A 183 0.10 2.34 -11.57
CA ASN A 183 -1.30 2.42 -12.02
C ASN A 183 -1.60 3.71 -12.83
N PHE A 184 -0.85 4.78 -12.56
CA PHE A 184 -0.99 6.08 -13.20
C PHE A 184 -0.26 6.21 -14.54
N ASP A 185 0.89 5.57 -14.78
CA ASP A 185 1.61 5.68 -16.07
C ASP A 185 0.91 4.90 -17.19
N ALA A 186 0.26 3.80 -16.84
CA ALA A 186 -0.55 3.03 -17.79
C ALA A 186 -1.84 3.78 -18.17
N ALA A 187 -2.41 4.56 -17.25
CA ALA A 187 -3.59 5.39 -17.51
C ALA A 187 -3.25 6.66 -18.31
N GLU A 188 -2.13 7.31 -18.01
CA GLU A 188 -1.59 8.46 -18.75
C GLU A 188 -1.25 8.09 -20.20
N ARG A 189 -0.63 6.92 -20.44
CA ARG A 189 -0.37 6.40 -21.80
C ARG A 189 -1.61 5.93 -22.56
N ALA A 190 -2.69 5.57 -21.86
CA ALA A 190 -3.90 5.05 -22.48
C ALA A 190 -4.99 6.12 -22.73
N GLY A 191 -4.69 7.42 -22.51
CA GLY A 191 -5.67 8.50 -22.70
C GLY A 191 -6.89 8.40 -21.78
N ARG A 192 -6.83 7.57 -20.72
CA ARG A 192 -7.97 7.34 -19.82
C ARG A 192 -7.97 8.39 -18.73
N HIS A 193 -8.76 9.44 -18.94
CA HIS A 193 -9.08 10.52 -17.99
C HIS A 193 -9.69 10.08 -16.64
N ALA A 194 -9.85 8.77 -16.37
CA ALA A 194 -10.41 8.23 -15.13
C ALA A 194 -9.39 8.13 -13.97
N CYS A 195 -8.09 8.23 -14.27
CA CYS A 195 -7.02 8.17 -13.29
C CYS A 195 -6.19 9.44 -13.48
N GLY A 196 -6.47 10.51 -12.74
CA GLY A 196 -5.72 11.78 -12.89
C GLY A 196 -4.25 11.68 -12.48
N THR A 197 -3.52 12.78 -12.42
CA THR A 197 -2.05 12.73 -12.47
C THR A 197 -1.41 12.31 -11.14
N ARG A 198 -0.14 11.88 -11.14
CA ARG A 198 0.62 11.70 -9.88
C ARG A 198 0.69 12.98 -9.05
N GLN A 199 0.70 14.15 -9.70
CA GLN A 199 0.62 15.43 -9.01
C GLN A 199 -0.69 15.55 -8.23
N ASP A 200 -1.81 15.08 -8.79
CA ASP A 200 -3.10 15.08 -8.10
C ASP A 200 -3.10 14.09 -6.92
N ALA A 201 -2.56 12.89 -7.11
CA ALA A 201 -2.40 11.92 -6.01
C ALA A 201 -1.58 12.50 -4.86
N TYR A 202 -0.47 13.18 -5.16
CA TYR A 202 0.36 13.83 -4.15
C TYR A 202 -0.35 15.00 -3.47
N ARG A 203 -1.15 15.79 -4.21
CA ARG A 203 -1.98 16.84 -3.61
C ARG A 203 -3.01 16.27 -2.63
N LEU A 204 -3.63 15.14 -2.97
CA LEU A 204 -4.56 14.43 -2.08
C LEU A 204 -3.84 13.88 -0.84
N PHE A 205 -2.62 13.38 -1.01
CA PHE A 205 -1.73 12.99 0.10
C PHE A 205 -1.47 14.15 1.08
N GLU A 206 -1.14 15.35 0.59
CA GLU A 206 -0.90 16.50 1.47
C GLU A 206 -2.15 16.88 2.29
N LEU A 207 -3.34 16.79 1.67
CA LEU A 207 -4.60 17.01 2.38
C LEU A 207 -4.88 15.91 3.41
N TYR A 208 -4.56 14.66 3.07
CA TYR A 208 -4.64 13.52 3.98
C TYR A 208 -3.75 13.73 5.22
N GLU A 209 -2.48 14.07 5.04
CA GLU A 209 -1.56 14.33 6.16
C GLU A 209 -2.06 15.48 7.05
N ALA A 210 -2.55 16.56 6.43
CA ALA A 210 -3.09 17.69 7.17
C ALA A 210 -4.34 17.32 7.99
N GLU A 211 -5.26 16.52 7.44
CA GLU A 211 -6.44 16.03 8.16
C GLU A 211 -6.05 15.07 9.30
N LYS A 212 -5.16 14.11 9.02
CA LYS A 212 -4.68 13.14 10.00
C LYS A 212 -3.98 13.84 11.17
N GLN A 213 -3.10 14.82 10.88
CA GLN A 213 -2.41 15.60 11.90
C GLN A 213 -3.37 16.47 12.72
N GLN A 214 -4.39 17.08 12.09
CA GLN A 214 -5.43 17.85 12.80
C GLN A 214 -6.21 17.00 13.82
N ARG A 215 -6.35 15.69 13.56
CA ARG A 215 -7.04 14.73 14.44
C ARG A 215 -6.10 14.07 15.47
N GLY A 216 -4.79 14.26 15.36
CA GLY A 216 -3.80 13.56 16.19
C GLY A 216 -3.77 12.05 15.93
N TRP A 217 -4.11 11.64 14.70
CA TRP A 217 -4.07 10.24 14.27
C TRP A 217 -2.70 9.92 13.64
N PHE A 218 -2.41 8.64 13.47
CA PHE A 218 -1.20 8.16 12.81
C PHE A 218 -1.53 7.00 11.86
N ASP A 219 -0.67 6.70 10.91
CA ASP A 219 -0.73 5.50 10.08
C ASP A 219 0.48 4.59 10.32
N LEU A 220 0.44 3.37 9.77
CA LEU A 220 1.53 2.41 9.99
C LEU A 220 2.90 2.93 9.51
N PRO A 221 3.01 3.59 8.33
CA PRO A 221 4.26 4.22 7.93
C PRO A 221 4.79 5.29 8.91
N ASP A 222 3.93 6.05 9.59
CA ASP A 222 4.38 7.00 10.64
C ASP A 222 5.12 6.27 11.78
N LEU A 223 4.54 5.16 12.25
CA LEU A 223 5.14 4.36 13.31
C LEU A 223 6.47 3.78 12.87
N ILE A 224 6.52 3.18 11.67
CA ILE A 224 7.74 2.58 11.14
C ILE A 224 8.81 3.65 10.94
N HIS A 225 8.44 4.83 10.44
CA HIS A 225 9.36 5.94 10.29
C HIS A 225 9.93 6.41 11.64
N HIS A 226 9.09 6.51 12.68
CA HIS A 226 9.56 6.83 14.03
C HIS A 226 10.55 5.78 14.55
N ILE A 227 10.20 4.50 14.43
CA ILE A 227 11.06 3.38 14.80
C ILE A 227 12.40 3.49 14.07
N TRP A 228 12.37 3.66 12.74
CA TRP A 228 13.57 3.78 11.91
C TRP A 228 14.50 4.89 12.38
N ARG A 229 13.94 6.08 12.65
CA ARG A 229 14.70 7.25 13.14
C ARG A 229 15.22 7.05 14.56
N ALA A 230 14.52 6.31 15.40
CA ALA A 230 15.03 5.96 16.73
C ALA A 230 16.21 4.99 16.61
N LEU A 231 16.08 3.94 15.79
CA LEU A 231 17.17 3.00 15.51
C LEU A 231 18.41 3.66 14.91
N ASP A 232 18.27 4.72 14.09
CA ASP A 232 19.40 5.51 13.58
C ASP A 232 20.17 6.21 14.71
N ARG A 233 19.47 6.68 15.74
CA ARG A 233 20.05 7.48 16.83
C ARG A 233 20.63 6.63 17.94
N GLU A 234 19.96 5.53 18.28
CA GLU A 234 20.26 4.78 19.49
C GLU A 234 20.54 3.29 19.29
N GLY A 235 20.41 2.80 18.05
CA GLY A 235 20.57 1.39 17.72
C GLY A 235 19.43 0.51 18.22
N TRP A 236 19.51 -0.78 17.88
CA TRP A 236 18.63 -1.81 18.41
C TRP A 236 19.03 -2.16 19.85
N ARG A 237 18.06 -2.18 20.77
CA ARG A 237 18.29 -2.48 22.21
C ARG A 237 17.62 -3.77 22.68
N GLY A 238 16.83 -4.41 21.82
CA GLY A 238 16.20 -5.69 22.15
C GLY A 238 17.17 -6.87 22.02
N ALA A 239 16.66 -8.07 22.26
CA ALA A 239 17.41 -9.30 22.01
C ALA A 239 17.78 -9.40 20.52
N PRO A 240 18.97 -9.93 20.17
CA PRO A 240 19.35 -10.14 18.78
C PRO A 240 18.33 -10.99 18.03
N LEU A 241 17.85 -10.51 16.88
CA LEU A 241 16.99 -11.28 15.99
C LEU A 241 17.86 -12.16 15.09
N GLU A 242 18.12 -13.40 15.52
CA GLU A 242 19.02 -14.32 14.81
C GLU A 242 18.49 -14.77 13.45
N ALA A 243 17.18 -14.95 13.33
CA ALA A 243 16.50 -15.38 12.12
C ALA A 243 15.11 -14.75 12.06
N ILE A 244 14.65 -14.41 10.85
CA ILE A 244 13.31 -13.85 10.62
C ILE A 244 12.65 -14.67 9.52
N PHE A 245 11.47 -15.19 9.83
CA PHE A 245 10.61 -15.89 8.88
C PHE A 245 9.35 -15.04 8.69
N ALA A 246 9.11 -14.54 7.48
CA ALA A 246 7.93 -13.75 7.15
C ALA A 246 7.11 -14.46 6.08
N ASP A 247 5.84 -14.69 6.38
CA ASP A 247 4.86 -15.25 5.44
C ASP A 247 3.94 -14.14 4.94
N GLU A 248 3.25 -14.39 3.82
CA GLU A 248 2.34 -13.44 3.17
C GLU A 248 2.96 -12.05 2.90
N VAL A 249 4.24 -12.01 2.49
CA VAL A 249 4.97 -10.74 2.28
C VAL A 249 4.36 -9.87 1.18
N GLN A 250 3.48 -10.41 0.34
CA GLN A 250 2.73 -9.64 -0.65
C GLN A 250 1.77 -8.62 -0.04
N ASP A 251 1.38 -8.81 1.23
CA ASP A 251 0.50 -7.90 1.96
C ASP A 251 1.28 -6.89 2.82
N MET A 252 2.63 -6.88 2.69
CA MET A 252 3.52 -5.96 3.40
C MET A 252 4.06 -4.86 2.50
N THR A 253 4.18 -3.65 3.04
CA THR A 253 4.81 -2.55 2.32
C THR A 253 6.32 -2.77 2.17
N PRO A 254 6.96 -2.25 1.11
CA PRO A 254 8.42 -2.25 0.97
C PRO A 254 9.17 -1.76 2.22
N LEU A 255 8.63 -0.73 2.90
CA LEU A 255 9.19 -0.18 4.13
C LEU A 255 9.14 -1.16 5.31
N GLU A 256 8.06 -1.93 5.46
CA GLU A 256 7.94 -2.97 6.50
C GLU A 256 9.03 -4.04 6.33
N LEU A 257 9.18 -4.55 5.10
CA LEU A 257 10.20 -5.55 4.77
C LEU A 257 11.62 -4.98 4.96
N LYS A 258 11.84 -3.72 4.59
CA LYS A 258 13.12 -3.04 4.80
C LYS A 258 13.44 -2.90 6.29
N LEU A 259 12.45 -2.64 7.14
CA LEU A 259 12.62 -2.60 8.60
C LEU A 259 13.03 -3.97 9.15
N MET A 260 12.37 -5.06 8.72
CA MET A 260 12.75 -6.42 9.11
C MET A 260 14.20 -6.74 8.70
N LEU A 261 14.58 -6.39 7.46
CA LEU A 261 15.94 -6.55 6.96
C LEU A 261 16.96 -5.76 7.78
N ARG A 262 16.59 -4.57 8.24
CA ARG A 262 17.43 -3.73 9.11
C ARG A 262 17.63 -4.33 10.50
N LEU A 263 16.56 -4.85 11.10
CA LEU A 263 16.58 -5.43 12.45
C LEU A 263 17.20 -6.83 12.50
N SER A 264 17.24 -7.54 11.37
CA SER A 264 17.89 -8.84 11.28
C SER A 264 19.38 -8.74 11.59
N ASN A 265 19.83 -9.51 12.59
CA ASN A 265 21.24 -9.62 12.95
C ASN A 265 22.04 -10.35 11.86
N ASN A 266 21.42 -11.33 11.20
CA ASN A 266 22.00 -12.05 10.07
C ASN A 266 21.03 -12.10 8.90
N LYS A 267 21.30 -11.32 7.86
CA LYS A 267 20.42 -11.20 6.67
C LYS A 267 20.29 -12.51 5.90
N ASN A 268 21.31 -13.38 5.96
CA ASN A 268 21.27 -14.70 5.33
C ASN A 268 20.37 -15.70 6.07
N ARG A 269 19.90 -15.35 7.28
CA ARG A 269 18.92 -16.13 8.06
C ARG A 269 17.51 -15.54 7.98
N MET A 270 17.25 -14.76 6.94
CA MET A 270 15.89 -14.34 6.60
C MET A 270 15.27 -15.31 5.59
N PHE A 271 14.03 -15.69 5.83
CA PHE A 271 13.20 -16.45 4.91
C PHE A 271 11.88 -15.70 4.70
N VAL A 272 11.50 -15.54 3.44
CA VAL A 272 10.26 -14.84 3.07
C VAL A 272 9.44 -15.71 2.12
N SER A 273 8.13 -15.75 2.31
CA SER A 273 7.18 -16.43 1.43
C SER A 273 5.97 -15.55 1.14
N GLY A 274 5.39 -15.74 -0.03
CA GLY A 274 4.24 -14.99 -0.50
C GLY A 274 3.88 -15.30 -1.94
N ASP A 275 2.79 -14.73 -2.42
CA ASP A 275 2.29 -14.85 -3.80
C ASP A 275 1.67 -13.52 -4.27
N THR A 276 2.26 -12.90 -5.28
CA THR A 276 1.77 -11.62 -5.84
C THR A 276 0.38 -11.73 -6.48
N CYS A 277 -0.07 -12.94 -6.85
CA CYS A 277 -1.42 -13.16 -7.36
C CYS A 277 -2.47 -13.24 -6.23
N GLN A 278 -2.02 -13.31 -4.98
CA GLN A 278 -2.87 -13.42 -3.78
C GLN A 278 -2.75 -12.18 -2.88
N THR A 279 -2.43 -11.01 -3.44
CA THR A 279 -2.47 -9.77 -2.66
C THR A 279 -3.91 -9.46 -2.22
N ILE A 280 -4.12 -9.44 -0.91
CA ILE A 280 -5.41 -9.20 -0.24
C ILE A 280 -5.42 -7.77 0.30
N ALA A 281 -4.27 -7.30 0.79
CA ALA A 281 -4.11 -5.96 1.33
C ALA A 281 -4.39 -4.89 0.27
N ARG A 282 -5.53 -4.21 0.43
CA ARG A 282 -5.84 -3.03 -0.39
C ARG A 282 -4.77 -1.97 -0.16
N GLY A 283 -4.04 -1.70 -1.22
CA GLY A 283 -3.05 -0.66 -1.24
C GLY A 283 -1.63 -1.10 -0.95
N VAL A 284 -1.28 -2.35 -1.23
CA VAL A 284 0.09 -2.85 -1.27
C VAL A 284 0.50 -3.25 -2.68
N GLY A 285 1.57 -2.64 -3.20
CA GLY A 285 2.20 -3.02 -4.47
C GLY A 285 3.52 -3.72 -4.21
N PHE A 286 3.47 -5.04 -3.99
CA PHE A 286 4.65 -5.87 -3.68
C PHE A 286 5.10 -6.69 -4.89
N ARG A 287 6.43 -6.80 -5.08
CA ARG A 287 7.08 -7.76 -5.99
C ARG A 287 8.34 -8.33 -5.37
N PHE A 288 8.63 -9.61 -5.64
CA PHE A 288 9.84 -10.26 -5.13
C PHE A 288 11.13 -9.63 -5.70
N GLN A 289 11.06 -9.02 -6.88
CA GLN A 289 12.18 -8.28 -7.46
C GLN A 289 12.58 -7.07 -6.60
N ASP A 290 11.61 -6.38 -6.00
CA ASP A 290 11.88 -5.22 -5.14
C ASP A 290 12.59 -5.68 -3.85
N LEU A 291 12.19 -6.82 -3.29
CA LEU A 291 12.89 -7.43 -2.14
C LEU A 291 14.33 -7.84 -2.47
N THR A 292 14.55 -8.44 -3.64
CA THR A 292 15.90 -8.81 -4.12
C THR A 292 16.82 -7.58 -4.20
N THR A 293 16.27 -6.45 -4.62
CA THR A 293 16.97 -5.16 -4.67
C THR A 293 17.42 -4.71 -3.27
N PHE A 294 16.62 -4.94 -2.22
CA PHE A 294 17.00 -4.57 -0.85
C PHE A 294 18.22 -5.34 -0.34
N PHE A 295 18.31 -6.63 -0.68
CA PHE A 295 19.47 -7.45 -0.32
C PHE A 295 20.71 -7.02 -1.10
N TYR A 296 20.57 -6.70 -2.38
CA TYR A 296 21.67 -6.17 -3.21
C TYR A 296 22.20 -4.84 -2.66
N GLU A 297 21.31 -3.91 -2.30
CA GLU A 297 21.71 -2.63 -1.69
C GLU A 297 22.42 -2.84 -0.34
N ALA A 298 21.94 -3.78 0.48
CA ALA A 298 22.55 -4.08 1.77
C ALA A 298 23.94 -4.71 1.60
N GLU A 299 24.10 -5.63 0.65
CA GLU A 299 25.39 -6.20 0.27
C GLU A 299 26.36 -5.10 -0.18
N HIS A 300 25.93 -4.23 -1.10
CA HIS A 300 26.76 -3.15 -1.61
C HIS A 300 27.19 -2.16 -0.51
N ALA A 301 26.31 -1.84 0.44
CA ALA A 301 26.64 -0.98 1.58
C ALA A 301 27.68 -1.60 2.53
N LEU A 302 27.67 -2.93 2.71
CA LEU A 302 28.73 -3.62 3.46
C LEU A 302 30.07 -3.59 2.72
N GLN A 303 30.05 -3.72 1.40
CA GLN A 303 31.28 -3.70 0.60
C GLN A 303 32.00 -2.35 0.63
N THR A 304 31.27 -1.25 0.77
CA THR A 304 31.84 0.12 0.75
C THR A 304 32.32 0.61 2.12
N THR A 305 31.96 -0.03 3.23
CA THR A 305 32.26 0.42 4.60
C THR A 305 33.63 -0.03 5.15
N GLY A 306 34.46 -0.71 4.35
CA GLY A 306 35.91 -0.87 4.61
C GLY A 306 36.33 -1.88 5.68
N HIS A 307 35.40 -2.65 6.27
CA HIS A 307 35.72 -3.72 7.22
C HIS A 307 36.21 -5.00 6.50
N HIS A 308 37.47 -4.97 6.04
CA HIS A 308 38.06 -6.02 5.22
C HIS A 308 38.32 -7.36 5.95
N ARG A 309 38.41 -7.38 7.29
CA ARG A 309 38.78 -8.59 8.06
C ARG A 309 37.61 -9.54 8.36
N ASP A 310 36.38 -9.02 8.44
CA ASP A 310 35.17 -9.82 8.75
C ASP A 310 34.29 -10.02 7.51
N ARG A 311 34.86 -9.79 6.31
CA ARG A 311 34.15 -9.69 5.02
C ARG A 311 33.44 -10.98 4.62
N GLU A 312 33.95 -12.14 5.03
CA GLU A 312 33.40 -13.45 4.68
C GLU A 312 32.29 -13.89 5.66
N GLU A 313 32.41 -13.56 6.96
CA GLU A 313 31.37 -13.81 7.97
C GLU A 313 30.17 -12.84 7.84
N LEU A 314 30.39 -11.64 7.31
CA LEU A 314 29.36 -10.62 7.10
C LEU A 314 28.81 -10.56 5.68
N ALA A 315 29.25 -11.43 4.76
CA ALA A 315 28.79 -11.41 3.37
C ALA A 315 27.27 -11.60 3.31
N ILE A 316 26.53 -10.66 2.72
CA ILE A 316 25.09 -10.77 2.49
C ILE A 316 24.89 -11.43 1.12
N ALA A 317 24.26 -12.60 1.09
CA ALA A 317 23.85 -13.22 -0.15
C ALA A 317 22.55 -12.59 -0.65
N VAL A 318 22.53 -12.23 -1.93
CA VAL A 318 21.27 -11.87 -2.61
C VAL A 318 20.45 -13.16 -2.80
N PRO A 319 19.24 -13.27 -2.21
CA PRO A 319 18.46 -14.49 -2.26
C PRO A 319 17.97 -14.75 -3.69
N ARG A 320 17.95 -16.04 -4.07
CA ARG A 320 17.28 -16.48 -5.29
C ARG A 320 15.81 -16.74 -4.98
N VAL A 321 14.91 -16.17 -5.79
CA VAL A 321 13.49 -16.49 -5.71
C VAL A 321 13.30 -17.94 -6.12
N GLN A 322 12.71 -18.75 -5.23
CA GLN A 322 12.36 -20.14 -5.48
C GLN A 322 10.85 -20.26 -5.65
N GLN A 323 10.41 -20.66 -6.84
CA GLN A 323 9.00 -20.87 -7.11
C GLN A 323 8.58 -22.31 -6.76
N LEU A 324 7.52 -22.46 -5.97
CA LEU A 324 6.83 -23.73 -5.76
C LEU A 324 5.82 -23.95 -6.89
N LYS A 325 6.06 -24.95 -7.75
CA LYS A 325 5.26 -25.16 -8.98
C LYS A 325 4.15 -26.20 -8.85
N ILE A 326 4.19 -26.99 -7.78
CA ILE A 326 3.26 -28.11 -7.57
C ILE A 326 2.20 -27.69 -6.57
N ASN A 327 0.95 -27.62 -7.04
CA ASN A 327 -0.19 -27.36 -6.20
C ASN A 327 -0.73 -28.68 -5.64
N TYR A 328 -0.68 -28.83 -4.32
CA TYR A 328 -1.17 -30.02 -3.62
C TYR A 328 -2.62 -29.90 -3.14
N ARG A 329 -3.24 -28.72 -3.27
CA ARG A 329 -4.61 -28.45 -2.79
C ARG A 329 -5.67 -28.71 -3.84
N THR A 330 -5.34 -28.56 -5.12
CA THR A 330 -6.31 -28.66 -6.22
C THR A 330 -5.79 -29.46 -7.41
N HIS A 331 -6.68 -29.73 -8.35
CA HIS A 331 -6.45 -30.57 -9.51
C HIS A 331 -6.20 -29.76 -10.79
N ASN A 332 -5.61 -30.39 -11.82
CA ASN A 332 -5.24 -29.72 -13.07
C ASN A 332 -6.39 -28.99 -13.77
N GLY A 333 -7.62 -29.52 -13.74
CA GLY A 333 -8.77 -28.82 -14.34
C GLY A 333 -9.02 -27.39 -13.78
N VAL A 334 -8.88 -27.16 -12.47
CA VAL A 334 -8.99 -25.81 -11.89
C VAL A 334 -7.75 -24.99 -12.21
N LEU A 335 -6.56 -25.60 -12.13
CA LEU A 335 -5.30 -24.92 -12.39
C LEU A 335 -5.16 -24.46 -13.83
N CYS A 336 -5.69 -25.20 -14.81
CA CYS A 336 -5.71 -24.76 -16.20
C CYS A 336 -6.46 -23.43 -16.35
N THR A 337 -7.63 -23.31 -15.71
CA THR A 337 -8.39 -22.06 -15.71
C THR A 337 -7.65 -20.95 -14.95
N ALA A 338 -7.11 -21.23 -13.77
CA ALA A 338 -6.35 -20.26 -12.99
C ALA A 338 -5.12 -19.75 -13.75
N ASN A 339 -4.34 -20.66 -14.34
CA ASN A 339 -3.17 -20.33 -15.17
C ASN A 339 -3.56 -19.45 -16.36
N ALA A 340 -4.67 -19.74 -17.05
CA ALA A 340 -5.14 -18.90 -18.16
C ALA A 340 -5.47 -17.47 -17.71
N VAL A 341 -6.10 -17.30 -16.54
CA VAL A 341 -6.37 -15.98 -15.97
C VAL A 341 -5.06 -15.26 -15.61
N VAL A 342 -4.12 -15.95 -14.96
CA VAL A 342 -2.80 -15.39 -14.62
C VAL A 342 -2.02 -15.00 -15.88
N GLU A 343 -2.07 -15.80 -16.95
CA GLU A 343 -1.44 -15.48 -18.23
C GLU A 343 -2.02 -14.19 -18.84
N LEU A 344 -3.34 -14.00 -18.77
CA LEU A 344 -3.98 -12.74 -19.20
C LEU A 344 -3.53 -11.55 -18.33
N LEU A 345 -3.45 -11.72 -17.01
CA LEU A 345 -2.96 -10.69 -16.11
C LEU A 345 -1.50 -10.33 -16.42
N GLN A 346 -0.63 -11.32 -16.63
CA GLN A 346 0.77 -11.10 -17.02
C GLN A 346 0.91 -10.42 -18.39
N HIS A 347 -0.04 -10.66 -19.30
CA HIS A 347 -0.04 -10.05 -20.62
C HIS A 347 -0.49 -8.58 -20.58
N PHE A 348 -1.64 -8.29 -19.94
CA PHE A 348 -2.22 -6.94 -19.92
C PHE A 348 -1.62 -6.03 -18.85
N PHE A 349 -1.11 -6.61 -17.76
CA PHE A 349 -0.55 -5.91 -16.61
C PHE A 349 0.83 -6.50 -16.23
N PRO A 350 1.81 -6.48 -17.14
CA PRO A 350 3.11 -7.15 -16.95
C PRO A 350 3.92 -6.62 -15.77
N GLU A 351 3.58 -5.44 -15.26
CA GLU A 351 4.30 -4.76 -14.18
C GLU A 351 3.63 -4.94 -12.81
N SER A 352 2.41 -5.49 -12.75
CA SER A 352 1.64 -5.63 -11.51
C SER A 352 1.87 -6.95 -10.77
N ILE A 353 2.35 -8.00 -11.46
CA ILE A 353 2.58 -9.32 -10.87
C ILE A 353 3.90 -9.92 -11.36
N ASP A 354 4.52 -10.76 -10.52
CA ASP A 354 5.74 -11.48 -10.90
C ASP A 354 5.45 -12.53 -11.99
N ARG A 355 6.35 -12.65 -12.97
CA ARG A 355 6.24 -13.69 -14.01
C ARG A 355 6.72 -15.03 -13.48
N LEU A 356 5.76 -15.87 -13.11
CA LEU A 356 5.98 -17.20 -12.58
C LEU A 356 5.59 -18.28 -13.59
N ALA A 357 6.19 -19.47 -13.49
CA ALA A 357 5.81 -20.60 -14.33
C ALA A 357 4.39 -21.09 -13.97
N PRO A 358 3.59 -21.61 -14.92
CA PRO A 358 2.26 -22.14 -14.62
C PRO A 358 2.29 -23.23 -13.54
N GLU A 359 1.33 -23.17 -12.61
CA GLU A 359 1.18 -24.20 -11.58
C GLU A 359 0.66 -25.50 -12.16
N ARG A 360 1.04 -26.63 -11.54
CA ARG A 360 0.58 -27.96 -11.92
C ARG A 360 0.09 -28.74 -10.71
N GLY A 361 -1.04 -29.40 -10.87
CA GLY A 361 -1.66 -30.23 -9.85
C GLY A 361 -1.11 -31.65 -9.92
N PHE A 362 -1.16 -32.32 -8.77
CA PHE A 362 -0.70 -33.71 -8.67
C PHE A 362 -1.58 -34.70 -9.43
N PHE A 363 -2.84 -34.34 -9.70
CA PHE A 363 -3.80 -35.21 -10.39
C PHE A 363 -4.71 -34.44 -11.36
N GLN A 364 -5.19 -35.15 -12.39
CA GLN A 364 -6.25 -34.67 -13.27
C GLN A 364 -7.57 -34.78 -12.52
N GLY A 365 -8.25 -33.65 -12.34
CA GLY A 365 -9.54 -33.62 -11.65
C GLY A 365 -10.62 -34.36 -12.43
N PRO A 366 -11.85 -34.43 -11.88
CA PRO A 366 -12.97 -35.03 -12.60
C PRO A 366 -13.16 -34.34 -13.96
N VAL A 367 -13.15 -35.13 -15.03
CA VAL A 367 -13.44 -34.66 -16.39
C VAL A 367 -14.90 -34.24 -16.45
N ARG A 368 -15.18 -32.95 -16.65
CA ARG A 368 -16.53 -32.47 -16.88
C ARG A 368 -16.88 -32.72 -18.34
N VAL A 369 -17.70 -33.74 -18.59
CA VAL A 369 -18.33 -33.93 -19.90
C VAL A 369 -19.54 -33.00 -19.93
N VAL A 370 -19.49 -31.94 -20.76
CA VAL A 370 -20.68 -31.12 -21.02
C VAL A 370 -21.56 -31.92 -21.97
N GLY A 371 -22.59 -32.57 -21.42
CA GLY A 371 -23.69 -33.10 -22.23
C GLY A 371 -24.62 -31.97 -22.65
N GLU A 372 -25.34 -32.15 -23.76
CA GLU A 372 -26.28 -31.18 -24.35
C GLU A 372 -27.44 -30.74 -23.40
N GLU A 373 -27.59 -31.35 -22.22
CA GLU A 373 -28.68 -31.08 -21.25
C GLU A 373 -28.22 -30.49 -19.90
N GLY A 374 -27.16 -29.69 -19.87
CA GLY A 374 -26.76 -28.95 -18.66
C GLY A 374 -26.02 -29.76 -17.60
N TRP A 375 -25.70 -29.12 -16.46
CA TRP A 375 -24.73 -29.55 -15.46
C TRP A 375 -25.12 -30.87 -14.73
N GLY A 376 -24.87 -32.02 -15.35
CA GLY A 376 -25.01 -33.35 -14.73
C GLY A 376 -23.69 -33.87 -14.12
N ARG A 377 -23.75 -34.46 -12.92
CA ARG A 377 -22.62 -35.19 -12.30
C ARG A 377 -22.35 -36.49 -13.06
N VAL A 378 -21.15 -36.64 -13.59
CA VAL A 378 -20.64 -37.92 -14.11
C VAL A 378 -20.11 -38.75 -12.93
N ARG A 379 -20.74 -39.90 -12.64
CA ARG A 379 -20.12 -40.95 -11.81
C ARG A 379 -19.12 -41.70 -12.69
N VAL A 380 -17.84 -41.56 -12.39
CA VAL A 380 -16.80 -42.43 -12.96
C VAL A 380 -16.89 -43.77 -12.21
N ARG A 381 -17.08 -44.87 -12.97
CA ARG A 381 -17.06 -46.25 -12.47
C ARG A 381 -15.63 -46.77 -12.38
#